data_AF-A0A0C2WFN9-F1
#
_entry.id   AF-A0A0C2WFN9-F1
#
_cell.length_a   1.000
_cell.length_b   1.000
_cell.length_c   1.000
_cell.angle_alpha   90.00
_cell.angle_beta   90.00
_cell.angle_gamma   90.00
#
_symmetry.space_group_name_H-M   'P 1'
#
loop_
_entity.id
_entity.type
_entity.pdbx_description
1 polymer ?
#
loop_
_entity_poly.entity_id
_entity_poly.type
_entity_poly.pdbx_seq_one_letter_code
_entity_poly.pdbx_strand_id
1 'polypeptide(L)'
;MNRIKNSVEILDTFDWATFLYNENMPYDPDAQDKGLFQGKFLVKVYLHLFCGPGIATNGLNAPITKTSKGDRIGLSSATPMTIAYAICQSYYVLTSSGHWNLACLHVDLSKLFSGVIELFREDEDWSNDTLSWWNK
;
A
#
# COMPACT_ATOMS: atom_id res chain seq x y z
N MET A 1 25.78 -3.92 1.80
CA MET A 1 27.02 -3.45 1.15
C MET A 1 27.01 -3.97 -0.29
N ASN A 2 26.68 -3.10 -1.24
CA ASN A 2 26.34 -3.49 -2.62
C ASN A 2 27.58 -3.63 -3.50
N ARG A 3 27.60 -4.66 -4.34
CA ARG A 3 28.59 -4.85 -5.41
C ARG A 3 27.88 -4.76 -6.76
N ILE A 4 28.27 -3.74 -7.51
CA ILE A 4 27.73 -3.33 -8.81
C ILE A 4 28.18 -4.31 -9.90
N LYS A 5 27.24 -4.82 -10.73
CA LYS A 5 27.47 -5.25 -12.12
C LYS A 5 26.18 -5.14 -12.94
N ASN A 6 26.22 -4.28 -13.95
CA ASN A 6 25.40 -4.23 -15.17
C ASN A 6 23.87 -4.03 -15.04
N SER A 7 23.47 -2.77 -15.26
CA SER A 7 22.23 -2.27 -15.90
C SER A 7 20.90 -2.93 -15.54
N VAL A 8 20.09 -2.16 -14.81
CA VAL A 8 18.77 -2.44 -14.23
C VAL A 8 18.88 -3.22 -12.91
N GLU A 9 19.22 -2.48 -11.85
CA GLU A 9 18.95 -2.93 -10.49
C GLU A 9 17.42 -3.00 -10.34
N ILE A 10 16.87 -4.21 -10.47
CA ILE A 10 15.62 -4.55 -9.81
C ILE A 10 15.94 -4.41 -8.32
N LEU A 11 15.29 -3.48 -7.63
CA LEU A 11 15.45 -3.28 -6.18
C LEU A 11 15.16 -4.62 -5.48
N ASP A 12 16.22 -5.36 -5.17
CA ASP A 12 16.17 -6.72 -4.56
C ASP A 12 16.22 -6.64 -3.03
N THR A 13 16.11 -5.43 -2.48
CA THR A 13 15.89 -5.14 -1.07
C THR A 13 14.81 -4.08 -1.06
N PHE A 14 13.60 -4.39 -0.58
CA PHE A 14 12.50 -3.44 -0.59
C PHE A 14 12.77 -2.35 0.45
N ASP A 15 13.61 -1.37 0.09
CA ASP A 15 13.52 -0.04 0.68
C ASP A 15 12.12 0.47 0.33
N TRP A 16 11.25 0.54 1.34
CA TRP A 16 9.86 0.94 1.15
C TRP A 16 9.78 2.39 0.67
N ALA A 17 8.97 2.65 -0.35
CA ALA A 17 8.81 4.01 -0.86
C ALA A 17 8.25 4.94 0.22
N THR A 18 8.77 6.18 0.29
CA THR A 18 8.40 7.15 1.33
C THR A 18 6.90 7.44 1.40
N PHE A 19 6.17 7.38 0.28
CA PHE A 19 4.72 7.61 0.27
C PHE A 19 3.91 6.52 1.01
N LEU A 20 4.54 5.40 1.35
CA LEU A 20 3.94 4.33 2.14
C LEU A 20 3.94 4.67 3.64
N TYR A 21 4.76 5.61 4.08
CA TYR A 21 4.90 5.98 5.48
C TYR A 21 3.91 7.07 5.91
N ASN A 22 3.52 7.03 7.19
CA ASN A 22 2.72 8.08 7.82
C ASN A 22 3.47 9.41 7.83
N GLU A 23 3.00 10.37 7.04
CA GLU A 23 3.60 11.70 6.88
C GLU A 23 3.69 12.50 8.19
N ASN A 24 2.87 12.16 9.19
CA ASN A 24 2.84 12.84 10.48
C ASN A 24 3.79 12.23 11.52
N MET A 25 4.50 11.15 11.17
CA MET A 25 5.47 10.50 12.04
C MET A 25 6.88 10.81 11.56
N PRO A 26 7.77 11.33 12.44
CA PRO A 26 9.18 11.47 12.09
C PRO A 26 9.81 10.09 11.88
N TYR A 27 10.73 10.00 10.91
CA TYR A 27 11.50 8.78 10.68
C TYR A 27 12.35 8.46 11.91
N ASP A 28 12.29 7.19 12.34
CA ASP A 28 13.02 6.66 13.48
C ASP A 28 14.02 5.60 12.97
N PRO A 29 15.34 5.85 13.04
CA PRO A 29 16.33 4.91 12.53
C PRO A 29 16.36 3.60 13.32
N ASP A 30 15.90 3.59 14.57
CA ASP A 30 15.83 2.42 15.43
C ASP A 30 14.49 1.66 15.28
N ALA A 31 13.50 2.25 14.58
CA ALA A 31 12.19 1.68 14.30
C ALA A 31 11.73 2.04 12.87
N GLN A 32 12.40 1.45 11.87
CA GLN A 32 12.27 1.82 10.45
C GLN A 32 10.93 1.46 9.80
N ASP A 33 10.12 0.62 10.45
CA ASP A 33 8.79 0.15 10.08
C ASP A 33 7.67 0.99 10.70
N LYS A 34 8.02 1.94 11.58
CA LYS A 34 7.07 2.82 12.24
C LYS A 34 6.31 3.68 11.23
N GLY A 35 4.99 3.52 11.22
CA GLY A 35 4.11 4.23 10.28
C GLY A 35 4.17 3.68 8.85
N LEU A 36 4.87 2.57 8.60
CA LEU A 36 4.87 1.91 7.30
C LEU A 36 3.45 1.44 6.94
N PHE A 37 3.09 1.57 5.66
CA PHE A 37 1.76 1.33 5.09
C PHE A 37 0.63 2.19 5.67
N GLN A 38 0.94 3.32 6.31
CA GLN A 38 -0.03 4.28 6.83
C GLN A 38 0.01 5.63 6.07
N GLY A 39 0.67 5.66 4.91
CA GLY A 39 0.79 6.87 4.10
C GLY A 39 -0.53 7.36 3.52
N LYS A 40 -0.75 8.68 3.52
CA LYS A 40 -2.02 9.30 3.13
C LYS A 40 -2.36 9.05 1.66
N PHE A 41 -1.35 9.01 0.79
CA PHE A 41 -1.54 8.66 -0.62
C PHE A 41 -2.08 7.23 -0.77
N LEU A 42 -1.49 6.27 -0.06
CA LEU A 42 -1.95 4.88 -0.04
C LEU A 42 -3.39 4.78 0.48
N VAL A 43 -3.72 5.47 1.56
CA VAL A 43 -5.10 5.51 2.10
C VAL A 43 -6.08 6.01 1.04
N LYS A 44 -5.76 7.09 0.33
CA LYS A 44 -6.63 7.60 -0.74
C LYS A 44 -6.83 6.60 -1.87
N VAL A 45 -5.76 5.93 -2.30
CA VAL A 45 -5.84 4.86 -3.33
C VAL A 45 -6.73 3.73 -2.83
N TYR A 46 -6.53 3.27 -1.60
CA TYR A 46 -7.35 2.22 -0.98
C TYR A 46 -8.84 2.59 -0.97
N LEU A 47 -9.17 3.80 -0.49
CA LEU A 47 -10.55 4.29 -0.46
C LEU A 47 -11.15 4.40 -1.87
N HIS A 48 -10.38 4.83 -2.87
CA HIS A 48 -10.85 4.86 -4.26
C HIS A 48 -11.17 3.45 -4.79
N LEU A 49 -10.33 2.46 -4.46
CA LEU A 49 -10.51 1.08 -4.91
C LEU A 49 -11.72 0.42 -4.26
N PHE A 50 -11.85 0.54 -2.94
CA PHE A 50 -12.78 -0.27 -2.17
C PHE A 50 -14.01 0.46 -1.65
N CYS A 51 -13.94 1.77 -1.37
CA CYS A 51 -15.06 2.55 -0.81
C CYS A 51 -15.70 3.49 -1.84
N GLY A 52 -14.95 3.85 -2.89
CA GLY A 52 -15.40 4.70 -3.99
C GLY A 52 -14.89 6.15 -3.92
N PRO A 53 -15.01 6.88 -5.04
CA PRO A 53 -14.35 8.18 -5.21
C PRO A 53 -14.89 9.29 -4.31
N GLY A 54 -16.18 9.23 -3.95
CA GLY A 54 -16.80 10.22 -3.04
C GLY A 54 -16.19 10.16 -1.65
N ILE A 55 -16.00 8.95 -1.12
CA ILE A 55 -15.37 8.70 0.18
C ILE A 55 -13.88 9.09 0.15
N ALA A 56 -13.16 8.71 -0.90
CA ALA A 56 -11.74 9.04 -1.02
C ALA A 56 -11.47 10.57 -1.09
N THR A 57 -12.40 11.33 -1.67
CA THR A 57 -12.28 12.79 -1.78
C THR A 57 -12.73 13.52 -0.51
N ASN A 58 -13.86 13.09 0.06
CA ASN A 58 -14.56 13.85 1.11
C ASN A 58 -14.47 13.22 2.50
N GLY A 59 -13.76 12.09 2.64
CA GLY A 59 -13.62 11.34 3.89
C GLY A 59 -14.73 10.30 4.10
N LEU A 60 -14.58 9.49 5.16
CA LEU A 60 -15.48 8.37 5.48
C LEU A 60 -16.92 8.80 5.79
N ASN A 61 -17.14 10.05 6.19
CA ASN A 61 -18.46 10.60 6.48
C ASN A 61 -19.21 11.10 5.23
N ALA A 62 -18.64 10.93 4.03
CA ALA A 62 -19.27 11.41 2.80
C ALA A 62 -20.53 10.59 2.46
N PRO A 63 -21.56 11.22 1.87
CA PRO A 63 -22.74 10.50 1.42
C PRO A 63 -22.39 9.42 0.39
N ILE A 64 -22.77 8.17 0.69
CA ILE A 64 -22.60 7.05 -0.24
C ILE A 64 -23.78 7.05 -1.20
N THR A 65 -23.52 7.38 -2.47
CA THR A 65 -24.55 7.43 -3.52
C THR A 65 -24.64 6.15 -4.36
N LYS A 66 -23.60 5.31 -4.30
CA LYS A 66 -23.51 4.03 -5.03
C LYS A 66 -22.73 3.02 -4.21
N THR A 67 -23.13 1.75 -4.32
CA THR A 67 -22.41 0.62 -3.72
C THR A 67 -20.98 0.56 -4.23
N SER A 68 -20.04 0.41 -3.31
CA SER A 68 -18.62 0.37 -3.62
C SER A 68 -18.19 -1.02 -4.12
N LYS A 69 -16.94 -1.15 -4.62
CA LYS A 69 -16.41 -2.48 -4.98
C LYS A 69 -16.19 -3.33 -3.73
N GLY A 70 -15.78 -2.73 -2.62
CA GLY A 70 -15.63 -3.40 -1.32
C GLY A 70 -16.95 -4.01 -0.85
N ASP A 71 -18.04 -3.25 -0.90
CA ASP A 71 -19.37 -3.74 -0.52
C ASP A 71 -19.79 -4.95 -1.36
N ARG A 72 -19.52 -4.91 -2.68
CA ARG A 72 -19.88 -6.00 -3.60
C ARG A 72 -19.13 -7.29 -3.33
N ILE A 73 -17.95 -7.22 -2.75
CA ILE A 73 -17.13 -8.39 -2.37
C ILE A 73 -17.26 -8.73 -0.87
N GLY A 74 -18.11 -8.03 -0.12
CA GLY A 74 -18.30 -8.25 1.31
C GLY A 74 -17.11 -7.81 2.17
N LEU A 75 -16.30 -6.85 1.69
CA LEU A 75 -15.15 -6.34 2.42
C LEU A 75 -15.60 -5.41 3.56
N SER A 76 -15.48 -5.88 4.80
CA SER A 76 -15.86 -5.12 6.00
C SER A 76 -14.70 -4.40 6.68
N SER A 77 -13.46 -4.78 6.37
CA SER A 77 -12.24 -4.25 6.99
C SER A 77 -11.06 -4.34 6.01
N ALA A 78 -10.04 -3.52 6.24
CA ALA A 78 -8.76 -3.66 5.58
C ALA A 78 -8.06 -4.94 6.04
N THR A 79 -7.53 -5.67 5.07
CA THR A 79 -6.79 -6.92 5.26
C THR A 79 -5.38 -6.75 4.68
N PRO A 80 -4.40 -7.58 5.08
CA PRO A 80 -3.08 -7.58 4.44
C PRO A 80 -3.16 -7.68 2.90
N MET A 81 -4.06 -8.51 2.37
CA MET A 81 -4.28 -8.68 0.94
C MET A 81 -4.81 -7.42 0.24
N THR A 82 -5.78 -6.73 0.84
CA THR A 82 -6.33 -5.52 0.23
C THR A 82 -5.37 -4.35 0.33
N ILE A 83 -4.57 -4.27 1.41
CA ILE A 83 -3.49 -3.29 1.56
C ILE A 83 -2.39 -3.55 0.53
N ALA A 84 -1.90 -4.79 0.40
CA ALA A 84 -0.90 -5.17 -0.59
C ALA A 84 -1.36 -4.86 -2.03
N TYR A 85 -2.63 -5.14 -2.33
CA TYR A 85 -3.21 -4.78 -3.63
C TYR A 85 -3.24 -3.27 -3.84
N ALA A 86 -3.67 -2.48 -2.85
CA ALA A 86 -3.67 -1.03 -2.93
C ALA A 86 -2.26 -0.46 -3.13
N ILE A 87 -1.24 -1.02 -2.48
CA ILE A 87 0.17 -0.66 -2.69
C ILE A 87 0.57 -0.90 -4.14
N CYS A 88 0.26 -2.08 -4.71
CA CYS A 88 0.56 -2.37 -6.12
C CYS A 88 -0.12 -1.36 -7.07
N GLN A 89 -1.38 -1.00 -6.77
CA GLN A 89 -2.09 0.03 -7.54
C GLN A 89 -1.46 1.42 -7.36
N SER A 90 -0.97 1.77 -6.17
CA SER A 90 -0.26 3.03 -5.93
C SER A 90 0.99 3.15 -6.81
N TYR A 91 1.81 2.10 -6.92
CA TYR A 91 2.95 2.10 -7.84
C TYR A 91 2.52 2.23 -9.29
N TYR A 92 1.49 1.48 -9.70
CA TYR A 92 0.99 1.50 -11.07
C TYR A 92 0.47 2.88 -11.50
N VAL A 93 -0.30 3.57 -10.64
CA VAL A 93 -0.85 4.91 -10.89
C VAL A 93 0.24 5.97 -11.08
N LEU A 94 1.44 5.75 -10.54
CA LEU A 94 2.59 6.63 -10.73
C LEU A 94 3.30 6.43 -12.09
N THR A 95 2.85 5.48 -12.91
CA THR A 95 3.37 5.27 -14.26
C THR A 95 2.57 5.99 -15.33
N SER A 96 3.20 6.22 -16.48
CA SER A 96 2.55 6.61 -17.72
C SER A 96 2.04 5.41 -18.55
N SER A 97 2.03 4.19 -17.98
CA SER A 97 1.62 2.99 -18.71
C SER A 97 0.13 3.05 -19.05
N GLY A 98 -0.20 2.84 -20.34
CA GLY A 98 -1.59 2.80 -20.80
C GLY A 98 -2.32 1.49 -20.47
N HIS A 99 -1.61 0.49 -19.97
CA HIS A 99 -2.17 -0.81 -19.61
C HIS A 99 -1.46 -1.40 -18.39
N TRP A 100 -2.19 -2.23 -17.65
CA TRP A 100 -1.66 -2.92 -16.47
C TRP A 100 -0.43 -3.76 -16.84
N ASN A 101 0.61 -3.67 -16.03
CA ASN A 101 1.83 -4.43 -16.18
C ASN A 101 2.41 -4.75 -14.80
N LEU A 102 2.87 -5.99 -14.62
CA LEU A 102 3.53 -6.44 -13.40
C LEU A 102 4.94 -5.83 -13.23
N ALA A 103 5.60 -5.46 -14.33
CA ALA A 103 6.84 -4.69 -14.29
C ALA A 103 6.49 -3.21 -14.36
N CYS A 104 6.70 -2.50 -13.25
CA CYS A 104 6.22 -1.13 -13.06
C CYS A 104 7.27 -0.33 -12.26
N LEU A 105 7.77 0.80 -12.78
CA LEU A 105 8.78 1.64 -12.10
C LEU A 105 10.02 0.87 -11.61
N HIS A 106 10.49 -0.11 -12.38
CA HIS A 106 11.58 -1.03 -11.97
C HIS A 106 11.25 -1.93 -10.76
N VAL A 107 9.98 -1.99 -10.35
CA VAL A 107 9.44 -2.87 -9.32
C VAL A 107 8.63 -3.98 -9.98
N ASP A 108 8.85 -5.21 -9.53
CA ASP A 108 7.98 -6.34 -9.83
C ASP A 108 6.80 -6.32 -8.84
N LEU A 109 5.61 -5.97 -9.32
CA LEU A 109 4.41 -5.86 -8.50
C LEU A 109 3.99 -7.21 -7.88
N SER A 110 4.35 -8.34 -8.50
CA SER A 110 4.08 -9.66 -7.93
C SER A 110 4.99 -9.94 -6.73
N LYS A 111 6.27 -9.57 -6.84
CA LYS A 111 7.22 -9.65 -5.72
C LYS A 111 6.85 -8.66 -4.62
N LEU A 112 6.45 -7.43 -4.98
CA LEU A 112 5.98 -6.42 -4.03
C LEU A 112 4.77 -6.91 -3.25
N PHE A 113 3.75 -7.43 -3.93
CA PHE A 113 2.58 -8.00 -3.28
C PHE A 113 2.97 -9.09 -2.29
N SER A 114 3.79 -10.06 -2.73
CA SER A 114 4.22 -11.17 -1.89
C SER A 114 5.04 -10.69 -0.70
N GLY A 115 5.97 -9.74 -0.89
CA GLY A 115 6.78 -9.16 0.18
C GLY A 115 5.96 -8.42 1.24
N VAL A 116 4.90 -7.70 0.84
CA VAL A 116 3.97 -7.09 1.79
C VAL A 116 3.25 -8.17 2.62
N ILE A 117 2.79 -9.24 1.98
CA ILE A 117 2.11 -10.34 2.68
C ILE A 117 3.05 -11.06 3.65
N GLU A 118 4.30 -11.33 3.25
CA GLU A 118 5.28 -11.94 4.14
C GLU A 118 5.61 -11.02 5.33
N LEU A 119 5.74 -9.71 5.13
CA LEU A 119 5.95 -8.77 6.24
C LEU A 119 4.80 -8.82 7.27
N PHE A 120 3.55 -8.83 6.81
CA PHE A 120 2.38 -8.99 7.68
C PHE A 120 2.31 -10.36 8.39
N ARG A 121 3.06 -11.38 7.91
CA ARG A 121 3.14 -12.71 8.52
C ARG A 121 4.29 -12.86 9.50
N GLU A 122 5.42 -12.21 9.23
CA GLU A 122 6.65 -12.34 10.02
C GLU A 122 6.61 -11.55 11.35
N ASP A 123 5.96 -10.39 11.37
CA ASP A 123 5.85 -9.54 12.56
C ASP A 123 4.38 -9.39 12.99
N GLU A 124 3.96 -10.21 13.96
CA GLU A 124 2.58 -10.22 14.46
C GLU A 124 2.21 -8.94 15.21
N ASP A 125 3.12 -8.37 16.01
CA ASP A 125 2.86 -7.17 16.80
C ASP A 125 2.67 -5.95 15.88
N TRP A 126 3.61 -5.74 14.95
CA TRP A 126 3.51 -4.68 13.95
C TRP A 126 2.29 -4.85 13.03
N SER A 127 1.98 -6.11 12.65
CA SER A 127 0.81 -6.45 11.82
C SER A 127 -0.49 -6.07 12.51
N ASN A 128 -0.65 -6.45 13.79
CA ASN A 128 -1.81 -6.12 14.60
C ASN A 128 -1.96 -4.62 14.80
N ASP A 129 -0.87 -3.90 15.08
CA ASP A 129 -0.87 -2.44 15.24
C ASP A 129 -1.28 -1.74 13.93
N THR A 130 -0.72 -2.19 12.80
CA THR A 130 -1.02 -1.63 11.48
C THR A 130 -2.46 -1.88 11.08
N LEU A 131 -2.96 -3.11 11.23
CA LEU A 131 -4.35 -3.45 10.93
C LEU A 131 -5.33 -2.74 11.87
N SER A 132 -4.97 -2.59 13.14
CA SER A 132 -5.75 -1.80 14.10
C SER A 132 -5.78 -0.32 13.73
N TRP A 133 -4.71 0.23 13.18
CA TRP A 133 -4.70 1.60 12.67
C TRP A 133 -5.64 1.77 11.46
N TRP A 134 -5.61 0.83 10.51
CA TRP A 134 -6.44 0.88 9.31
C TRP A 134 -7.95 0.73 9.59
N ASN A 135 -8.30 -0.01 10.63
CA ASN A 135 -9.68 -0.40 10.94
C ASN A 135 -10.28 0.36 12.14
N LYS A 136 -9.70 1.51 12.50
CA LYS A 136 -10.29 2.48 13.44
C LYS A 136 -11.36 3.33 12.76
#